data_AF-A0A1B1UPM7-F1
#
_entry.id   AF-A0A1B1UPM7-F1
#
_cell.length_a   1.000
_cell.length_b   1.000
_cell.length_c   1.000
_cell.angle_alpha   90.00
_cell.angle_beta   90.00
_cell.angle_gamma   90.00
#
_symmetry.space_group_name_H-M   'P 1'
#
loop_
_entity.id
_entity.type
_entity.pdbx_description
1 polymer ?
#
loop_
_entity_poly.entity_id
_entity_poly.type
_entity_poly.pdbx_seq_one_letter_code
_entity_poly.pdbx_strand_id
1 'polypeptide(L)'
;MFSSRDAFENDFCPVRDELLGEMYRANPHGLSLLVESVSSDVRAMLALFCYRRSHLHALAVAIAASCTERELVHFGGRVGSTLYALSREPAARSASSSSNGGRKPITLSTKPLSTFKPIDDEIDDDDFAEAVTA
;
A
#
# COMPACT_ATOMS: atom_id res chain seq x y z
N MET A 1 31.53 -11.91 -15.43
CA MET A 1 30.15 -11.84 -15.93
C MET A 1 29.24 -12.17 -14.76
N PHE A 2 28.52 -11.20 -14.20
CA PHE A 2 27.51 -11.49 -13.19
C PHE A 2 26.37 -12.26 -13.88
N SER A 3 26.05 -13.46 -13.38
CA SER A 3 24.90 -14.20 -13.91
C SER A 3 23.66 -13.35 -13.68
N SER A 4 22.75 -13.27 -14.64
CA SER A 4 21.44 -12.59 -14.47
C SER A 4 20.68 -13.08 -13.23
N ARG A 5 21.03 -14.27 -12.71
CA ARG A 5 20.60 -14.81 -11.42
C ARG A 5 21.12 -14.06 -10.18
N ASP A 6 22.39 -13.64 -10.14
CA ASP A 6 22.97 -12.92 -9.00
C ASP A 6 22.37 -11.51 -8.85
N ALA A 7 22.04 -10.85 -9.97
CA ALA A 7 21.33 -9.57 -9.96
C ALA A 7 19.90 -9.72 -9.41
N PHE A 8 19.28 -10.89 -9.62
CA PHE A 8 17.95 -11.23 -9.12
C PHE A 8 17.97 -11.57 -7.62
N GLU A 9 19.04 -12.21 -7.12
CA GLU A 9 19.17 -12.55 -5.69
C GLU A 9 19.53 -11.37 -4.80
N ASN A 10 20.28 -10.39 -5.31
CA ASN A 10 20.82 -9.28 -4.50
C ASN A 10 19.87 -8.08 -4.30
N ASP A 11 18.59 -8.17 -4.68
CA ASP A 11 17.58 -7.12 -4.48
C ASP A 11 18.02 -5.71 -4.95
N PHE A 12 18.84 -5.63 -6.00
CA PHE A 12 19.26 -4.34 -6.57
C PHE A 12 18.14 -3.76 -7.45
N CYS A 13 17.74 -2.52 -7.18
CA CYS A 13 16.79 -1.82 -8.03
C CYS A 13 17.48 -1.40 -9.33
N PRO A 14 17.02 -1.83 -10.52
CA PRO A 14 17.68 -1.52 -11.78
C PRO A 14 17.45 -0.06 -12.24
N VAL A 15 16.66 0.69 -11.48
CA VAL A 15 16.38 2.12 -11.69
C VAL A 15 16.67 2.89 -10.41
N ARG A 16 16.80 4.21 -10.52
CA ARG A 16 16.95 5.09 -9.36
C ARG A 16 15.67 5.16 -8.53
N ASP A 17 15.82 5.44 -7.24
CA ASP A 17 14.70 5.54 -6.30
C ASP A 17 13.70 6.64 -6.67
N GLU A 18 14.16 7.74 -7.30
CA GLU A 18 13.28 8.81 -7.73
C GLU A 18 12.30 8.33 -8.82
N LEU A 19 12.81 7.62 -9.83
CA LEU A 19 11.99 7.06 -10.92
C LEU A 19 11.03 5.99 -10.39
N LEU A 20 11.49 5.11 -9.49
CA LEU A 20 10.63 4.11 -8.87
C LEU A 20 9.50 4.77 -8.06
N GLY A 21 9.82 5.84 -7.32
CA GLY A 21 8.85 6.62 -6.56
C GLY A 21 7.80 7.30 -7.45
N GLU A 22 8.21 7.84 -8.59
CA GLU A 22 7.31 8.40 -9.61
C GLU A 22 6.37 7.33 -10.17
N MET A 23 6.90 6.18 -10.59
CA MET A 23 6.11 5.06 -11.10
C MET A 23 5.10 4.54 -10.06
N TYR A 24 5.50 4.45 -8.79
CA TYR A 24 4.63 3.99 -7.72
C TYR A 24 3.45 4.94 -7.46
N ARG A 25 3.64 6.25 -7.65
CA ARG A 25 2.61 7.28 -7.43
C ARG A 25 1.83 7.63 -8.70
N ALA A 26 2.28 7.17 -9.87
CA ALA A 26 1.66 7.49 -11.14
C ALA A 26 0.28 6.86 -11.31
N ASN A 27 -0.62 7.59 -11.98
CA ASN A 27 -1.89 7.06 -12.47
C ASN A 27 -1.63 6.05 -13.61
N PRO A 28 -2.52 5.08 -13.93
CA PRO A 28 -2.26 4.06 -14.94
C PRO A 28 -1.80 4.61 -16.30
N HIS A 29 -2.35 5.75 -16.74
CA HIS A 29 -1.91 6.42 -17.97
C HIS A 29 -0.48 6.97 -17.87
N GLY A 30 -0.11 7.56 -16.72
CA GLY A 30 1.25 8.07 -16.49
C GLY A 30 2.26 6.95 -16.31
N LEU A 31 1.86 5.85 -15.67
CA LEU A 31 2.70 4.68 -15.49
C LEU A 31 3.12 4.09 -16.83
N SER A 32 2.21 3.94 -17.80
CA SER A 32 2.52 3.42 -19.13
C SER A 32 3.62 4.23 -19.84
N LEU A 33 3.57 5.56 -19.74
CA LEU A 33 4.55 6.46 -20.34
C LEU A 33 5.93 6.34 -19.67
N LEU A 34 5.94 6.28 -18.33
CA LEU A 34 7.18 6.09 -17.56
C LEU A 34 7.81 4.73 -17.86
N VAL A 35 7.00 3.68 -17.95
CA VAL A 35 7.43 2.33 -18.33
C VAL A 35 8.03 2.33 -19.74
N GLU A 36 7.38 2.97 -20.71
CA GLU A 36 7.86 3.04 -22.10
C GLU A 36 9.21 3.77 -22.25
N SER A 37 9.52 4.71 -21.35
CA SER A 37 10.83 5.39 -21.33
C SER A 37 12.01 4.47 -20.95
N VAL A 38 11.72 3.29 -20.41
CA VAL A 38 12.71 2.33 -19.92
C VAL A 38 12.85 1.16 -20.90
N SER A 39 14.10 0.71 -21.12
CA SER A 39 14.38 -0.44 -21.99
C SER A 39 13.65 -1.70 -21.51
N SER A 40 13.31 -2.60 -22.43
CA SER A 40 12.48 -3.76 -22.11
C SER A 40 13.14 -4.70 -21.09
N ASP A 41 14.46 -4.89 -21.18
CA ASP A 41 15.23 -5.66 -20.20
C ASP A 41 15.13 -5.08 -18.79
N VAL A 42 15.27 -3.75 -18.65
CA VAL A 42 15.19 -3.07 -17.35
C VAL A 42 13.77 -3.14 -16.80
N ARG A 43 12.74 -3.06 -17.65
CA ARG A 43 11.35 -3.25 -17.23
C ARG A 43 11.10 -4.65 -16.67
N ALA A 44 11.63 -5.70 -17.31
CA ALA A 44 11.50 -7.06 -16.83
C ALA A 44 12.19 -7.24 -15.47
N MET A 45 13.44 -6.76 -15.35
CA MET A 45 14.17 -6.77 -14.07
C MET A 45 13.42 -5.98 -12.98
N LEU A 46 12.85 -4.82 -13.31
CA LEU A 46 12.10 -3.98 -12.39
C LEU A 46 10.80 -4.64 -11.92
N ALA A 47 10.05 -5.27 -12.83
CA ALA A 47 8.84 -6.00 -12.49
C ALA A 47 9.13 -7.12 -11.49
N LEU A 48 10.22 -7.85 -11.68
CA LEU A 48 10.65 -8.93 -10.81
C LEU A 48 11.12 -8.41 -9.44
N PHE A 49 11.88 -7.32 -9.42
CA PHE A 49 12.27 -6.61 -8.20
C PHE A 49 11.04 -6.17 -7.38
N CYS A 50 10.03 -5.60 -8.04
CA CYS A 50 8.79 -5.15 -7.41
C CYS A 50 7.94 -6.33 -6.93
N TYR A 51 7.95 -7.46 -7.63
CA TYR A 51 7.13 -8.64 -7.31
C TYR A 51 7.49 -9.27 -5.96
N ARG A 52 8.76 -9.22 -5.55
CA ARG A 52 9.21 -9.73 -4.24
C ARG A 52 8.74 -8.87 -3.06
N ARG A 53 8.29 -7.63 -3.31
CA ARG A 53 7.87 -6.68 -2.28
C ARG A 53 6.35 -6.56 -2.28
N SER A 54 5.72 -6.93 -1.17
CA SER A 54 4.26 -6.92 -1.03
C SER A 54 3.62 -5.57 -1.37
N HIS A 55 4.22 -4.47 -0.90
CA HIS A 55 3.74 -3.10 -1.16
C HIS A 55 3.92 -2.64 -2.61
N LEU A 56 4.77 -3.29 -3.41
CA LEU A 56 4.98 -2.99 -4.83
C LEU A 56 4.34 -4.05 -5.75
N HIS A 57 3.64 -5.05 -5.21
CA HIS A 57 3.12 -6.14 -6.01
C HIS A 57 2.15 -5.66 -7.11
N ALA A 58 1.27 -4.70 -6.80
CA ALA A 58 0.36 -4.15 -7.81
C ALA A 58 1.12 -3.47 -8.96
N LEU A 59 2.17 -2.72 -8.62
CA LEU A 59 3.06 -2.09 -9.59
C LEU A 59 3.82 -3.14 -10.42
N ALA A 60 4.30 -4.22 -9.80
CA ALA A 60 4.98 -5.32 -10.47
C ALA A 60 4.12 -5.93 -11.59
N VAL A 61 2.85 -6.22 -11.28
CA VAL A 61 1.89 -6.80 -12.23
C VAL A 61 1.59 -5.81 -13.36
N ALA A 62 1.43 -4.52 -13.05
CA ALA A 62 1.20 -3.49 -14.05
C ALA A 62 2.38 -3.32 -15.02
N ILE A 63 3.62 -3.29 -14.50
CA ILE A 63 4.83 -3.24 -15.34
C ILE A 63 4.95 -4.51 -16.18
N ALA A 64 4.70 -5.69 -15.59
CA ALA A 64 4.75 -6.98 -16.28
C ALA A 64 3.75 -7.08 -17.43
N ALA A 65 2.63 -6.34 -17.40
CA ALA A 65 1.67 -6.31 -18.52
C ALA A 65 2.26 -5.72 -19.81
N SER A 66 3.28 -4.85 -19.67
CA SER A 66 4.02 -4.25 -20.79
C SER A 66 5.21 -5.08 -21.28
N CYS A 67 5.55 -6.16 -20.56
CA CYS A 67 6.70 -7.02 -20.85
C CYS A 67 6.29 -8.26 -21.66
N THR A 68 7.24 -8.85 -22.37
CA THR A 68 7.03 -10.15 -23.01
C THR A 68 7.30 -11.29 -22.03
N GLU A 69 6.65 -12.45 -22.24
CA GLU A 69 6.89 -13.64 -21.41
C GLU A 69 8.37 -14.07 -21.46
N ARG A 70 8.99 -13.98 -22.65
CA ARG A 70 10.39 -14.36 -22.86
C ARG A 70 11.34 -13.54 -22.00
N GLU A 71 11.15 -12.23 -21.92
CA GLU A 71 11.98 -11.34 -21.08
C GLU A 71 11.81 -11.66 -19.59
N LEU A 72 10.56 -11.79 -19.13
CA LEU A 72 10.30 -12.13 -17.72
C LEU A 72 10.89 -13.50 -17.35
N VAL A 73 10.79 -14.50 -18.23
CA VAL A 73 11.39 -15.82 -18.02
C VAL A 73 12.92 -15.78 -18.11
N HIS A 74 13.49 -14.95 -18.98
CA HIS A 74 14.94 -14.80 -19.10
C HIS A 74 15.57 -14.32 -17.80
N PHE A 75 14.98 -13.31 -17.15
CA PHE A 75 15.50 -12.75 -15.90
C PHE A 75 14.98 -13.47 -14.64
N GLY A 76 13.73 -13.91 -14.62
CA GLY A 76 13.05 -14.46 -13.43
C GLY A 76 12.72 -15.94 -13.47
N GLY A 77 13.05 -16.65 -14.56
CA GLY A 77 12.77 -18.08 -14.72
C GLY A 77 11.30 -18.42 -14.48
N ARG A 78 11.04 -19.34 -13.54
CA ARG A 78 9.69 -19.77 -13.16
C ARG A 78 8.85 -18.61 -12.60
N VAL A 79 9.46 -17.73 -11.81
CA VAL A 79 8.78 -16.55 -11.26
C VAL A 79 8.34 -15.62 -12.38
N GLY A 80 9.17 -15.48 -13.42
CA GLY A 80 8.84 -14.72 -14.62
C GLY A 80 7.60 -15.24 -15.34
N SER A 81 7.51 -16.56 -15.55
CA SER A 81 6.33 -17.18 -16.16
C SER A 81 5.08 -16.97 -15.31
N THR A 82 5.17 -17.12 -13.98
CA THR A 82 4.02 -16.87 -13.09
C THR A 82 3.60 -15.41 -13.11
N LEU A 83 4.55 -14.48 -13.13
CA LEU A 83 4.28 -13.04 -13.15
C LEU A 83 3.63 -12.62 -14.48
N TYR A 84 4.05 -13.22 -15.59
CA TYR A 84 3.41 -13.02 -16.89
C TYR A 84 1.96 -13.52 -16.90
N ALA A 85 1.70 -14.71 -16.35
CA ALA A 85 0.34 -15.23 -16.23
C ALA A 85 -0.55 -14.30 -15.37
N LEU A 86 -0.02 -13.85 -14.23
CA LEU A 86 -0.71 -12.90 -13.33
C LEU A 86 -1.03 -11.56 -14.01
N SER A 87 -0.15 -11.03 -14.85
CA SER A 87 -0.40 -9.77 -15.56
C SER A 87 -1.44 -9.87 -16.66
N ARG A 88 -1.75 -11.08 -17.12
CA ARG A 88 -2.79 -11.38 -18.11
C ARG A 88 -4.12 -11.80 -17.49
N GLU A 89 -4.16 -12.10 -16.20
CA GLU A 89 -5.43 -12.38 -15.53
C GLU A 89 -6.33 -11.14 -15.59
N PRO A 90 -7.60 -11.27 -16.03
CA PRO A 90 -8.50 -10.14 -16.11
C PRO A 90 -8.67 -9.51 -14.72
N ALA A 91 -8.53 -8.18 -14.66
CA ALA A 91 -8.48 -7.35 -13.44
C ALA A 91 -9.69 -7.45 -12.49
N ALA A 92 -10.65 -8.33 -12.77
CA ALA A 92 -11.80 -8.62 -11.91
C ALA A 92 -11.43 -9.08 -10.49
N ARG A 93 -10.19 -9.54 -10.25
CA ARG A 93 -9.70 -9.93 -8.92
C ARG A 93 -8.86 -8.88 -8.18
N SER A 94 -8.39 -7.83 -8.84
CA SER A 94 -7.42 -6.87 -8.26
C SER A 94 -8.06 -5.65 -7.59
N ALA A 95 -9.39 -5.60 -7.51
CA ALA A 95 -10.13 -4.52 -6.85
C ALA A 95 -10.07 -4.55 -5.30
N SER A 96 -9.20 -5.38 -4.69
CA SER A 96 -9.15 -5.56 -3.24
C SER A 96 -8.19 -4.62 -2.48
N SER A 97 -7.49 -3.68 -3.14
CA SER A 97 -6.64 -2.70 -2.42
C SER A 97 -7.32 -1.38 -2.07
N SER A 98 -8.65 -1.30 -2.20
CA SER A 98 -9.44 -0.19 -1.65
C SER A 98 -10.79 -0.67 -1.10
N SER A 99 -10.79 -1.77 -0.33
CA SER A 99 -11.98 -2.15 0.44
C SER A 99 -12.12 -1.31 1.73
N ASN A 100 -12.12 0.02 1.60
CA ASN A 100 -12.88 0.87 2.52
C ASN A 100 -14.39 0.80 2.20
N GLY A 101 -14.80 0.12 1.12
CA GLY A 101 -16.19 0.01 0.66
C GLY A 101 -17.06 -1.09 1.29
N GLY A 102 -16.64 -1.71 2.40
CA GLY A 102 -17.41 -2.79 3.07
C GLY A 102 -17.83 -2.50 4.50
N ARG A 103 -17.47 -1.33 5.06
CA ARG A 103 -17.88 -0.97 6.41
C ARG A 103 -19.29 -0.40 6.34
N LYS A 104 -20.21 -1.01 7.10
CA LYS A 104 -21.55 -0.44 7.33
C LYS A 104 -21.35 1.03 7.77
N PRO A 105 -22.12 1.99 7.23
CA PRO A 105 -21.97 3.38 7.61
C PRO A 105 -22.08 3.49 9.14
N ILE A 106 -21.10 4.15 9.77
CA ILE A 106 -21.17 4.48 11.18
C ILE A 106 -22.23 5.58 11.30
N THR A 107 -23.43 5.21 11.73
CA THR A 107 -24.49 6.19 12.01
C THR A 107 -24.20 6.84 13.35
N LEU A 108 -23.92 8.14 13.37
CA LEU A 108 -23.93 8.92 14.62
C LEU A 108 -25.36 8.90 15.18
N SER A 109 -25.49 8.53 16.46
CA SER A 109 -26.76 8.60 17.17
C SER A 109 -27.15 10.07 17.32
N THR A 110 -28.15 10.52 16.58
CA THR A 110 -28.72 11.88 16.66
C THR A 110 -29.63 12.07 17.87
N LYS A 111 -29.57 11.18 18.86
CA LYS A 111 -30.33 11.30 20.10
C LYS A 111 -29.81 12.55 20.83
N PRO A 112 -30.62 13.59 21.03
CA PRO A 112 -30.19 14.76 21.78
C PRO A 112 -29.80 14.29 23.19
N LEU A 113 -28.66 14.79 23.68
CA LEU A 113 -28.22 14.51 25.05
C LEU A 113 -29.36 14.84 26.00
N SER A 114 -29.74 13.87 26.84
CA SER A 114 -30.74 14.07 27.88
C SER A 114 -30.29 15.23 28.76
N THR A 115 -31.20 16.19 28.97
CA THR A 115 -31.00 17.38 29.80
C THR A 115 -30.32 17.01 31.10
N PHE A 116 -29.11 17.53 31.32
CA PHE A 116 -28.43 17.42 32.60
C PHE A 116 -29.36 17.91 33.71
N LYS A 117 -29.59 17.08 34.73
CA LYS A 117 -30.31 17.48 35.93
C LYS A 117 -29.48 18.58 36.61
N PRO A 118 -30.06 19.74 36.99
CA PRO A 118 -29.36 20.75 37.75
C PRO A 118 -28.77 20.14 39.02
N ILE A 119 -27.54 20.52 39.33
CA ILE A 119 -26.90 20.21 40.61
C ILE A 119 -27.55 21.16 41.63
N ASP A 120 -28.24 20.61 42.62
CA ASP A 120 -28.65 21.33 43.82
C ASP A 120 -27.39 21.54 44.67
N ASP A 121 -26.92 22.79 44.74
CA ASP A 121 -25.90 23.22 45.70
C ASP A 121 -26.59 23.46 47.05
N GLU A 122 -26.85 22.38 47.82
CA GLU A 122 -27.02 22.51 49.26
C GLU A 122 -25.63 22.52 49.91
N ILE A 123 -25.15 23.73 50.17
CA ILE A 123 -23.98 23.99 51.01
C ILE A 123 -24.39 23.63 52.44
N ASP A 124 -23.87 22.50 52.95
CA ASP A 124 -23.99 22.13 54.35
C ASP A 124 -22.99 22.96 55.16
N ASP A 125 -23.44 24.11 55.62
CA ASP A 125 -22.74 24.94 56.62
C ASP A 125 -22.85 24.26 58.00
N ASP A 126 -22.09 23.20 58.25
CA ASP A 126 -21.91 22.65 59.60
C ASP A 126 -20.42 22.41 59.92
N ASP A 127 -19.87 23.46 60.54
CA ASP A 127 -18.94 23.44 61.68
C ASP A 127 -18.07 22.18 61.87
N PHE A 128 -16.79 22.28 61.50
CA PHE A 128 -15.72 21.52 62.15
C PHE A 128 -14.64 22.49 62.62
N ALA A 129 -14.95 23.18 63.72
CA ALA A 129 -13.94 23.77 64.58
C ALA A 129 -13.10 22.69 65.28
N GLU A 130 -11.86 23.07 65.62
CA GLU A 130 -10.89 22.38 66.50
C GLU A 130 -10.18 21.11 65.95
N ALA A 131 -8.86 20.91 66.06
CA ALA A 131 -7.88 21.43 67.01
C ALA A 131 -6.40 21.30 66.50
N VAL A 132 -5.62 22.37 66.73
CA VAL A 132 -4.27 22.48 67.34
C VAL A 132 -3.12 21.48 67.02
N THR A 133 -1.93 22.09 66.83
CA THR A 133 -0.51 21.60 66.91
C THR A 133 0.07 20.97 65.64
N ALA A 134 1.28 21.31 65.18
CA ALA A 134 2.47 21.85 65.87
C ALA A 134 3.28 22.82 64.99
#